data_AF-A0A672RFB8-F1
#
_entry.id   AF-A0A672RFB8-F1
#
_cell.length_a   1.000
_cell.length_b   1.000
_cell.length_c   1.000
_cell.angle_alpha   90.00
_cell.angle_beta   90.00
_cell.angle_gamma   90.00
#
_symmetry.space_group_name_H-M   'P 1'
#
loop_
_entity.id
_entity.type
_entity.pdbx_description
1 polymer ?
#
loop_
_entity_poly.entity_id
_entity_poly.type
_entity_poly.pdbx_seq_one_letter_code
_entity_poly.pdbx_strand_id
1 'polypeptide(L)'
;LHANPYHQGKDFFRYNGSKARSRSYVNMREVSERFRMPPGNYLLVPTTFQPHNEADFLIRIFSENKAGAMYVHANTLQCYQPHCKKKSVTFTVKYR
;
A
#
# COMPACT_ATOMS: atom_id res chain seq x y z
N LEU A 1 19.59 10.83 16.28
CA LEU A 1 18.60 10.84 15.17
C LEU A 1 18.62 9.47 14.50
N HIS A 2 17.78 8.53 14.95
CA HIS A 2 17.70 7.22 14.29
C HIS A 2 16.98 7.39 12.95
N ALA A 3 17.63 7.04 11.84
CA ALA A 3 16.99 7.00 10.53
C ALA A 3 15.83 6.00 10.58
N ASN A 4 14.65 6.40 10.06
CA ASN A 4 13.51 5.49 9.96
C ASN A 4 13.84 4.43 8.88
N PRO A 5 14.03 3.14 9.25
CA PRO A 5 14.43 2.11 8.29
C PRO A 5 13.35 1.80 7.25
N TYR A 6 12.10 2.25 7.47
CA TYR A 6 10.99 2.06 6.56
C TYR A 6 10.82 3.21 5.56
N HIS A 7 11.52 4.34 5.76
CA HIS A 7 11.52 5.43 4.79
C HIS A 7 12.48 5.12 3.65
N GLN A 8 11.94 4.95 2.45
CA GLN A 8 12.72 4.69 1.25
C GLN A 8 12.98 6.00 0.50
N GLY A 9 14.23 6.23 0.10
CA GLY A 9 14.62 7.40 -0.69
C GLY A 9 14.22 7.30 -2.16
N LYS A 10 14.49 8.37 -2.93
CA LYS A 10 14.14 8.47 -4.36
C LYS A 10 14.66 7.29 -5.20
N ASP A 11 15.89 6.86 -4.96
CA ASP A 11 16.53 5.81 -5.78
C ASP A 11 15.80 4.47 -5.66
N PHE A 12 15.22 4.16 -4.48
CA PHE A 12 14.41 2.96 -4.31
C PHE A 12 13.28 2.90 -5.35
N PHE A 13 12.51 3.98 -5.52
CA PHE A 13 11.39 4.03 -6.46
C PHE A 13 11.82 4.14 -7.94
N ARG A 14 13.06 4.57 -8.21
CA ARG A 14 13.62 4.61 -9.57
C ARG A 14 13.96 3.21 -10.08
N TYR A 15 14.47 2.34 -9.20
CA TYR A 15 14.95 1.01 -9.57
C TYR A 15 13.97 -0.13 -9.21
N ASN A 16 12.91 0.15 -8.43
CA ASN A 16 11.90 -0.84 -8.06
C ASN A 16 10.52 -0.46 -8.63
N GLY A 17 10.06 -1.22 -9.62
CA GLY A 17 8.70 -1.09 -10.16
C GLY A 17 7.63 -1.54 -9.16
N SER A 18 6.47 -0.87 -9.19
CA SER A 18 5.32 -1.21 -8.36
C SER A 18 4.82 -2.63 -8.66
N LYS A 19 4.64 -3.47 -7.63
CA LYS A 19 4.06 -4.82 -7.79
C LYS A 19 2.54 -4.81 -8.02
N ALA A 20 1.88 -3.80 -7.47
CA ALA A 20 0.45 -3.51 -7.66
C ALA A 20 0.27 -2.00 -7.55
N ARG A 21 -0.70 -1.46 -8.28
CA ARG A 21 -1.08 -0.04 -8.26
C ARG A 21 -2.52 0.11 -8.76
N SER A 22 -3.17 1.21 -8.40
CA SER A 22 -4.45 1.57 -9.01
C SER A 22 -4.30 1.80 -10.51
N ARG A 23 -5.34 1.48 -11.28
CA ARG A 23 -5.34 1.61 -12.75
C ARG A 23 -5.16 3.06 -13.19
N SER A 24 -5.86 3.98 -12.52
CA SER A 24 -5.87 5.41 -12.85
C SER A 24 -6.01 6.25 -11.59
N TYR A 25 -5.53 7.49 -11.65
CA TYR A 25 -5.94 8.53 -10.72
C TYR A 25 -7.35 9.00 -11.12
N VAL A 26 -8.27 8.95 -10.18
CA VAL A 26 -9.68 9.29 -10.40
C VAL A 26 -10.12 10.26 -9.33
N ASN A 27 -10.89 11.28 -9.70
CA ASN A 27 -11.48 12.23 -8.75
C ASN A 27 -12.73 11.62 -8.11
N MET A 28 -12.54 10.51 -7.41
CA MET A 28 -13.59 9.83 -6.65
C MET A 28 -13.22 9.83 -5.17
N ARG A 29 -14.25 9.92 -4.32
CA ARG A 29 -14.08 9.88 -2.87
C ARG A 29 -13.42 8.59 -2.39
N GLU A 30 -13.60 7.49 -3.10
CA GLU A 30 -13.05 6.20 -2.75
C GLU A 30 -12.47 5.49 -3.98
N VAL A 31 -11.28 4.93 -3.82
CA VAL A 31 -10.63 4.04 -4.79
C VAL A 31 -10.39 2.71 -4.09
N SER A 32 -11.02 1.65 -4.60
CA SER A 32 -10.92 0.29 -4.04
C SER A 32 -10.49 -0.67 -5.11
N GLU A 33 -9.38 -1.37 -4.90
CA GLU A 33 -8.87 -2.37 -5.84
C GLU A 33 -8.40 -3.63 -5.11
N ARG A 34 -8.68 -4.79 -5.72
CA ARG A 34 -8.30 -6.11 -5.22
C ARG A 34 -7.17 -6.69 -6.06
N PHE A 35 -6.08 -7.03 -5.40
CA PHE A 35 -4.89 -7.61 -6.02
C PHE A 35 -4.64 -9.01 -5.48
N ARG A 36 -4.08 -9.89 -6.32
CA ARG A 36 -3.50 -11.16 -5.86
C ARG A 36 -2.00 -11.03 -5.84
N MET A 37 -1.41 -11.03 -4.65
CA MET A 37 0.03 -10.87 -4.48
C MET A 37 0.64 -12.13 -3.84
N PRO A 38 1.90 -12.46 -4.18
CA PRO A 38 2.67 -13.44 -3.40
C PRO A 38 2.78 -13.02 -1.93
N PRO A 39 3.07 -13.95 -1.01
CA PRO A 39 3.47 -13.59 0.36
C PRO A 39 4.73 -12.72 0.37
N GLY A 40 4.77 -11.69 1.21
CA GLY A 40 5.89 -10.76 1.27
C GLY A 40 5.60 -9.47 2.04
N ASN A 41 6.61 -8.60 2.10
CA ASN A 41 6.52 -7.27 2.67
C ASN A 41 6.30 -6.26 1.55
N TYR A 42 5.31 -5.40 1.71
CA TYR A 42 4.92 -4.43 0.69
C TYR A 42 4.84 -3.03 1.30
N LEU A 43 5.33 -2.04 0.55
CA LEU A 43 5.17 -0.64 0.87
C LEU A 43 3.96 -0.10 0.12
N LEU A 44 2.97 0.43 0.85
CA LEU A 44 1.84 1.12 0.24
C LEU A 44 2.15 2.61 0.19
N VAL A 45 2.01 3.21 -0.99
CA VAL A 45 2.27 4.64 -1.20
C VAL A 45 0.99 5.32 -1.67
N PRO A 46 0.19 5.93 -0.77
CA PRO A 46 -0.93 6.77 -1.16
C PRO A 46 -0.39 8.07 -1.77
N THR A 47 -0.93 8.48 -2.92
CA THR A 47 -0.50 9.69 -3.62
C THR A 47 -1.70 10.39 -4.25
N THR A 48 -1.66 11.71 -4.34
CA THR A 48 -2.50 12.50 -5.24
C THR A 48 -1.93 12.47 -6.66
N PHE A 49 -2.71 12.91 -7.65
CA PHE A 49 -2.25 12.99 -9.04
C PHE A 49 -1.15 14.05 -9.22
N GLN A 50 -1.40 15.25 -8.69
CA GLN A 50 -0.44 16.34 -8.70
C GLN A 50 0.32 16.40 -7.37
N PRO A 51 1.63 16.71 -7.40
CA PRO A 51 2.37 17.01 -6.19
C PRO A 51 1.81 18.28 -5.52
N HIS A 52 2.08 18.43 -4.22
CA HIS A 52 1.66 19.59 -3.41
C HIS A 52 0.15 19.77 -3.22
N ASN A 53 -0.64 18.75 -3.54
CA ASN A 53 -2.06 18.71 -3.18
C ASN A 53 -2.22 17.97 -1.86
N GLU A 54 -2.65 18.70 -0.84
CA GLU A 54 -2.99 18.13 0.46
C GLU A 54 -4.38 17.50 0.41
N ALA A 55 -4.52 16.33 1.04
CA ALA A 55 -5.80 15.65 1.18
C ALA A 55 -5.77 14.78 2.43
N ASP A 56 -6.86 14.82 3.18
CA ASP A 56 -7.11 13.85 4.23
C ASP A 56 -7.53 12.53 3.61
N PHE A 57 -6.95 11.42 4.06
CA PHE A 57 -7.28 10.10 3.55
C PHE A 57 -7.33 9.04 4.63
N LEU A 58 -8.07 7.98 4.34
CA LEU A 58 -8.14 6.76 5.13
C LEU A 58 -7.76 5.57 4.25
N ILE A 59 -6.85 4.74 4.74
CA ILE A 59 -6.51 3.46 4.11
C ILE A 59 -7.23 2.34 4.85
N ARG A 60 -7.86 1.43 4.10
CA ARG A 60 -8.38 0.16 4.60
C ARG A 60 -7.76 -0.97 3.81
N ILE A 61 -7.34 -2.01 4.52
CA ILE A 61 -6.78 -3.22 3.93
C ILE A 61 -7.64 -4.39 4.37
N PHE A 62 -8.17 -5.13 3.39
CA PHE A 62 -8.91 -6.37 3.63
C PHE A 62 -8.16 -7.53 2.98
N SER A 63 -7.96 -8.61 3.72
CA SER A 63 -7.35 -9.84 3.21
C SER A 63 -8.26 -11.02 3.47
N GLU A 64 -8.33 -11.98 2.52
CA GLU A 64 -9.19 -13.18 2.66
C GLU A 64 -8.87 -14.04 3.89
N ASN A 65 -7.60 -14.04 4.31
CA ASN A 65 -7.13 -14.72 5.51
C ASN A 65 -6.51 -13.69 6.45
N LYS A 66 -6.30 -14.04 7.72
CA LYS A 66 -5.55 -13.20 8.68
C LYS A 66 -4.19 -12.82 8.08
N ALA A 67 -4.09 -11.62 7.52
CA ALA A 67 -2.81 -10.97 7.28
C ALA A 67 -2.51 -10.19 8.55
N GLY A 68 -1.31 -10.32 9.10
CA GLY A 68 -0.83 -9.39 10.11
C GLY A 68 -0.62 -8.04 9.45
N ALA A 69 -1.69 -7.29 9.16
CA ALA A 69 -1.60 -5.88 8.80
C ALA A 69 -1.12 -5.14 10.05
N MET A 70 0.17 -5.27 10.33
CA MET A 70 0.80 -4.63 11.46
C MET A 70 1.07 -3.20 11.02
N TYR A 71 0.38 -2.24 11.66
CA TYR A 71 0.72 -0.83 11.58
C TYR A 71 2.08 -0.64 12.25
N VAL A 72 3.17 -0.91 11.53
CA VAL A 72 4.53 -0.71 12.09
C VAL A 72 4.91 0.76 12.02
N HIS A 73 4.41 1.48 11.02
CA HIS A 73 4.44 2.95 10.93
C HIS A 73 3.63 3.38 9.71
N ALA A 74 2.50 4.08 9.91
CA ALA A 74 1.60 4.74 8.95
C ALA A 74 1.18 4.02 7.63
N ASN A 75 2.08 3.39 6.87
CA ASN A 75 1.85 2.97 5.47
C ASN A 75 2.49 1.61 5.07
N THR A 76 3.01 0.81 6.01
CA THR A 76 3.70 -0.46 5.68
C THR A 76 2.81 -1.68 5.88
N LEU A 77 2.87 -2.65 4.95
CA LEU A 77 2.08 -3.87 4.97
C LEU A 77 2.95 -5.12 5.09
N GLN A 78 2.69 -5.93 6.11
CA GLN A 78 3.32 -7.23 6.27
C GLN A 78 2.31 -8.36 5.97
N CYS A 79 2.44 -9.01 4.82
CA CYS A 79 1.62 -10.17 4.47
C CYS A 79 2.44 -11.45 4.67
N TYR A 80 2.70 -11.83 5.91
CA TYR A 80 3.49 -13.03 6.22
C TYR A 80 2.60 -14.22 6.64
N GLN A 81 2.46 -15.22 5.76
CA GLN A 81 2.22 -16.61 6.18
C GLN A 81 2.93 -17.56 5.20
N PRO A 82 3.78 -18.49 5.69
CA PRO A 82 4.66 -19.30 4.86
C PRO A 82 3.97 -20.39 4.01
N HIS A 83 2.68 -20.69 4.24
CA HIS A 83 2.00 -21.85 3.63
C HIS A 83 0.89 -21.54 2.61
N CYS A 84 0.62 -20.28 2.26
CA CYS A 84 -0.58 -19.92 1.47
C CYS A 84 -0.22 -19.39 0.06
N LYS A 85 -0.66 -20.11 -0.97
CA LYS A 85 -0.48 -19.73 -2.39
C LYS A 85 -1.37 -18.52 -2.73
N LYS A 86 -0.75 -17.45 -3.26
CA LYS A 86 -1.37 -16.21 -3.80
C LYS A 86 -2.62 -15.73 -3.04
N LYS A 87 -2.45 -14.78 -2.13
CA LYS A 87 -3.56 -14.20 -1.36
C LYS A 87 -4.16 -13.04 -2.11
N SER A 88 -5.48 -12.89 -2.09
CA SER A 88 -6.08 -11.62 -2.50
C SER A 88 -6.11 -10.64 -1.32
N VAL A 89 -5.72 -9.41 -1.63
CA VAL A 89 -5.74 -8.26 -0.73
C VAL A 89 -6.47 -7.16 -1.46
N THR A 90 -7.49 -6.59 -0.82
CA THR A 90 -8.19 -5.41 -1.28
C THR A 90 -7.65 -4.20 -0.54
N PHE A 91 -7.18 -3.21 -1.29
CA PHE A 91 -6.79 -1.90 -0.79
C PHE A 91 -7.90 -0.91 -1.12
N THR A 92 -8.31 -0.15 -0.11
CA THR A 92 -9.27 0.93 -0.28
C THR A 92 -8.64 2.20 0.27
N VAL A 93 -8.56 3.24 -0.57
CA VAL A 93 -8.17 4.58 -0.17
C VAL A 93 -9.40 5.46 -0.28
N LYS A 94 -9.80 6.05 0.83
CA LYS A 94 -10.93 7.00 0.90
C LYS A 94 -10.40 8.38 1.21
N TYR A 95 -10.59 9.32 0.29
CA TYR A 95 -10.30 10.73 0.49
C TYR A 95 -11.48 11.39 1.22
N ARG A 96 -11.20 12.36 2.09
CA ARG A 96 -12.22 13.12 2.81
C ARG A 96 -12.56 14.42 2.11
#